data_AF-A0A928U8K8-F1
#
_entry.id   AF-A0A928U8K8-F1
#
_cell.length_a   1.000
_cell.length_b   1.000
_cell.length_c   1.000
_cell.angle_alpha   90.00
_cell.angle_beta   90.00
_cell.angle_gamma   90.00
#
_symmetry.space_group_name_H-M   'P 1'
#
loop_
_entity.id
_entity.type
_entity.pdbx_description
1 polymer ?
#
loop_
_entity_poly.entity_id
_entity_poly.type
_entity_poly.pdbx_seq_one_letter_code
_entity_poly.pdbx_strand_id
1 'polypeptide(L)'
;MNKLMELYRDRIVGAISGLDRIRFRGTLRWLASERGMGTFMNQARILLKDFSGWVNGLTAQVRDSCESRAKDLGIEVRYLMSSGVDKRSWLARSRRIRGLRKVPSAC
;
A
#
# COMPACT_ATOMS: atom_id res chain seq x y z
N MET A 1 -23.65 -2.70 6.11
CA MET A 1 -23.97 -1.97 4.86
C MET A 1 -25.27 -2.45 4.19
N ASN A 2 -25.65 -3.72 4.34
CA ASN A 2 -26.79 -4.33 3.61
C ASN A 2 -28.17 -3.66 3.79
N LYS A 3 -28.53 -3.22 5.01
CA LYS A 3 -29.84 -2.59 5.28
C LYS A 3 -30.11 -1.32 4.48
N LEU A 4 -29.07 -0.53 4.20
CA LEU A 4 -29.21 0.76 3.49
C LEU A 4 -29.40 0.56 1.98
N MET A 5 -28.81 -0.52 1.44
CA MET A 5 -28.99 -0.94 0.05
C MET A 5 -30.39 -1.54 -0.20
N GLU A 6 -30.98 -2.19 0.81
CA GLU A 6 -32.37 -2.66 0.74
C GLU A 6 -33.36 -1.50 0.78
N LEU A 7 -33.18 -0.54 1.70
CA LEU A 7 -34.10 0.57 1.90
C LEU A 7 -34.18 1.55 0.72
N TYR A 8 -33.11 1.70 -0.06
CA TYR A 8 -33.02 2.69 -1.14
C TYR A 8 -32.79 2.07 -2.52
N ARG A 9 -33.12 0.79 -2.69
CA ARG A 9 -32.88 0.02 -3.93
C ARG A 9 -33.40 0.74 -5.19
N ASP A 10 -34.56 1.37 -5.11
CA ASP A 10 -35.20 2.02 -6.25
C ASP A 10 -34.66 3.43 -6.55
N ARG A 11 -33.83 3.98 -5.66
CA ARG A 11 -33.15 5.29 -5.84
C ARG A 11 -31.66 5.16 -6.07
N ILE A 12 -31.08 3.98 -5.89
CA ILE A 12 -29.67 3.71 -6.11
C ILE A 12 -29.48 3.26 -7.55
N VAL A 13 -28.96 4.14 -8.39
CA VAL A 13 -28.64 3.83 -9.80
C VAL A 13 -27.43 2.87 -9.91
N GLY A 14 -26.60 2.79 -8.87
CA GLY A 14 -25.52 1.81 -8.76
C GLY A 14 -24.61 2.06 -7.57
N ALA A 15 -23.85 1.04 -7.16
CA ALA A 15 -22.81 1.16 -6.13
C ALA A 15 -21.42 1.12 -6.79
N ILE A 16 -20.61 2.16 -6.57
CA ILE A 16 -19.23 2.20 -7.04
C ILE A 16 -18.36 1.41 -6.06
N SER A 17 -18.13 0.13 -6.34
CA SER A 17 -17.08 -0.63 -5.68
C SER A 17 -15.76 -0.44 -6.46
N GLY A 18 -15.09 0.67 -6.21
CA GLY A 18 -13.78 0.96 -6.79
C GLY A 18 -12.68 0.29 -5.98
N LEU A 19 -11.70 -0.31 -6.66
CA LEU A 19 -10.38 -0.54 -6.06
C LEU A 19 -9.77 0.85 -5.81
N ASP A 20 -10.05 1.41 -4.65
CA ASP A 20 -9.50 2.71 -4.29
C ASP A 20 -8.01 2.58 -3.99
N ARG A 21 -7.24 3.48 -4.57
CA ARG A 21 -5.78 3.39 -4.61
C ARG A 21 -5.24 4.36 -3.58
N ILE A 22 -5.06 3.88 -2.35
CA ILE A 22 -4.44 4.69 -1.30
C ILE A 22 -2.93 4.70 -1.54
N ARG A 23 -2.41 5.85 -2.02
CA ARG A 23 -0.96 6.11 -2.11
C ARG A 23 -0.57 7.00 -0.95
N PHE A 24 0.26 6.47 -0.05
CA PHE A 24 0.91 7.28 0.97
C PHE A 24 2.12 7.99 0.35
N ARG A 25 2.08 9.32 0.28
CA ARG A 25 3.23 10.15 -0.08
C ARG A 25 3.36 11.22 0.99
N GLY A 26 4.55 11.31 1.58
CA GLY A 26 4.89 12.36 2.53
C GLY A 26 6.35 12.74 2.36
N THR A 27 6.66 14.00 2.62
CA THR A 27 8.04 14.49 2.72
C THR A 27 8.24 15.01 4.12
N LEU A 28 9.21 14.45 4.83
CA LEU A 28 9.66 14.99 6.11
C LEU A 28 10.52 16.22 5.82
N ARG A 29 9.90 17.41 5.81
CA ARG A 29 10.52 18.68 5.40
C ARG A 29 11.81 18.98 6.14
N TRP A 30 11.90 18.61 7.43
CA TRP A 30 13.10 18.81 8.23
C TRP A 30 14.30 17.99 7.73
N LEU A 31 14.07 16.79 7.21
CA LEU A 31 15.11 15.92 6.63
C LEU A 31 15.40 16.24 5.15
N ALA A 32 14.55 17.03 4.49
CA ALA A 32 14.67 17.40 3.08
C ALA A 32 15.71 18.52 2.83
N SER A 33 16.80 18.51 3.60
CA SER A 33 17.96 19.38 3.42
C SER A 33 19.21 18.64 3.88
N GLU A 34 20.37 18.97 3.30
CA GLU A 34 21.65 18.36 3.68
C GLU A 34 21.95 18.56 5.17
N ARG A 35 21.74 19.79 5.68
CA ARG A 35 21.92 20.12 7.09
C ARG A 35 20.99 19.33 8.01
N GLY A 36 19.72 19.19 7.62
CA GLY A 36 18.72 18.44 8.39
C GLY A 36 19.04 16.95 8.44
N MET A 37 19.39 16.37 7.29
CA MET A 37 19.81 14.98 7.21
C MET A 37 21.10 14.72 8.00
N GLY A 38 22.10 15.61 7.90
CA GLY A 38 23.34 15.52 8.67
C GLY A 38 23.10 15.62 10.17
N THR A 39 22.22 16.52 10.62
CA THR A 39 21.84 16.64 12.03
C THR A 39 21.18 15.37 12.53
N PHE A 40 20.24 14.81 11.77
CA PHE A 40 19.58 13.56 12.08
C PHE A 40 20.56 12.39 12.18
N MET A 41 21.45 12.21 11.20
CA MET A 41 22.43 11.12 11.21
C MET A 41 23.37 11.21 12.39
N ASN A 42 23.81 12.42 12.75
CA ASN A 42 24.66 12.64 13.92
C ASN A 42 23.94 12.26 15.23
N GLN A 43 22.68 12.71 15.39
CA GLN A 43 21.86 12.36 16.55
C GLN A 43 21.57 10.86 16.63
N ALA A 44 21.28 10.23 15.49
CA ALA A 44 21.04 8.80 15.38
C ALA A 44 22.32 7.95 15.41
N ARG A 45 23.51 8.58 15.50
CA ARG A 45 24.84 7.93 15.48
C ARG A 45 25.07 7.04 14.25
N ILE A 46 24.54 7.44 13.10
CA ILE A 46 24.71 6.74 11.83
C ILE A 46 25.89 7.36 11.09
N LEU A 47 26.92 6.57 10.82
CA LEU A 47 28.04 7.00 9.99
C LEU A 47 27.61 7.06 8.52
N LEU A 48 28.18 8.00 7.75
CA LEU A 48 27.87 8.16 6.33
C LEU A 48 28.10 6.88 5.51
N LYS A 49 29.15 6.11 5.84
CA LYS A 49 29.46 4.83 5.21
C LYS A 49 28.40 3.73 5.49
N ASP A 50 27.72 3.81 6.63
CA ASP A 50 26.76 2.81 7.08
C ASP A 50 25.31 3.21 6.72
N PHE A 51 25.11 4.44 6.24
CA PHE A 51 23.79 4.99 5.93
C PHE A 51 23.00 4.12 4.95
N SER A 52 23.64 3.62 3.89
CA SER A 52 23.00 2.76 2.90
C SER A 52 22.45 1.47 3.53
N GLY A 53 23.24 0.83 4.40
CA GLY A 53 22.80 -0.37 5.12
C GLY A 53 21.62 -0.06 6.04
N TRP A 54 21.70 1.03 6.79
CA TRP A 54 20.66 1.44 7.72
C TRP A 54 19.32 1.74 7.01
N VAL A 55 19.33 2.53 5.93
CA VAL A 55 18.10 2.91 5.23
C VAL A 55 17.44 1.72 4.52
N ASN A 56 18.24 0.78 4.00
CA ASN A 56 17.74 -0.45 3.41
C ASN A 56 17.09 -1.35 4.47
N GLY A 57 17.72 -1.46 5.65
CA GLY A 57 17.15 -2.19 6.78
C GLY A 57 15.82 -1.59 7.26
N LEU A 58 15.75 -0.27 7.40
CA LEU A 58 14.50 0.42 7.75
C LEU A 58 13.41 0.19 6.69
N THR A 59 13.79 0.26 5.40
CA THR A 59 12.86 0.00 4.29
C THR A 59 12.33 -1.44 4.33
N ALA A 60 13.19 -2.41 4.61
CA ALA A 60 12.80 -3.81 4.76
C ALA A 60 11.80 -3.99 5.92
N GLN A 61 12.10 -3.43 7.10
CA GLN A 61 11.20 -3.51 8.27
C GLN A 61 9.79 -2.97 7.96
N VAL A 62 9.70 -1.83 7.27
CA VAL A 62 8.40 -1.26 6.87
C VAL A 62 7.66 -2.18 5.91
N ARG A 63 8.38 -2.75 4.92
CA ARG A 63 7.79 -3.69 3.95
C ARG A 63 7.32 -4.96 4.64
N ASP A 64 8.14 -5.55 5.49
CA ASP A 64 7.83 -6.79 6.20
C ASP A 64 6.62 -6.63 7.11
N SER A 65 6.50 -5.49 7.79
CA SER A 65 5.31 -5.14 8.59
C SER A 65 4.04 -5.09 7.74
N CYS A 66 4.11 -4.45 6.56
CA CYS A 66 2.98 -4.41 5.63
C CYS A 66 2.64 -5.80 5.07
N GLU A 67 3.66 -6.59 4.71
CA GLU A 67 3.48 -7.93 4.16
C GLU A 67 2.93 -8.91 5.21
N SER A 68 3.40 -8.84 6.46
CA SER A 68 2.86 -9.62 7.56
C SER A 68 1.38 -9.32 7.76
N ARG A 69 1.01 -8.03 7.81
CA ARG A 69 -0.38 -7.63 7.96
C ARG A 69 -1.26 -8.10 6.81
N ALA A 70 -0.74 -8.06 5.57
CA ALA A 70 -1.44 -8.57 4.41
C ALA A 70 -1.64 -10.09 4.48
N LYS A 71 -0.63 -10.85 4.93
CA LYS A 71 -0.72 -12.30 5.17
C LYS A 71 -1.79 -12.64 6.21
N ASP A 72 -1.83 -11.92 7.33
CA ASP A 72 -2.84 -12.13 8.40
C ASP A 72 -4.27 -11.90 7.89
N LEU A 73 -4.44 -11.00 6.93
CA LEU A 73 -5.72 -10.68 6.30
C LEU A 73 -6.03 -11.58 5.09
N GLY A 74 -5.15 -12.53 4.73
CA GLY A 74 -5.28 -13.38 3.55
C GLY A 74 -5.19 -12.61 2.22
N ILE A 75 -4.56 -11.43 2.22
CA ILE A 75 -4.41 -10.58 1.04
C ILE A 75 -3.14 -10.98 0.30
N GLU A 76 -3.28 -11.33 -0.99
CA GLU A 76 -2.12 -11.60 -1.83
C GLU A 76 -1.26 -10.33 -2.00
N VAL A 77 0.01 -10.44 -1.64
CA VAL A 77 1.04 -9.46 -1.98
C VAL A 77 1.77 -9.92 -3.23
N ARG A 78 1.84 -9.05 -4.25
CA ARG A 78 2.65 -9.30 -5.44
C ARG A 78 3.40 -8.04 -5.85
N TYR A 79 4.71 -8.19 -5.95
CA TYR A 79 5.58 -7.18 -6.51
C TYR A 79 5.37 -7.06 -8.02
N LEU A 80 5.28 -5.84 -8.55
CA LEU A 80 5.23 -5.59 -9.98
C LEU A 80 6.54 -4.96 -10.43
N MET A 81 7.16 -5.55 -11.45
CA MET A 81 8.48 -5.17 -11.96
C MET A 81 8.50 -3.82 -12.70
N SER A 82 7.33 -3.29 -13.08
CA SER A 82 7.24 -2.01 -13.78
C SER A 82 6.08 -1.17 -13.26
N SER A 83 6.34 0.14 -13.15
CA SER A 83 5.35 1.16 -12.79
C SER A 83 4.34 1.43 -13.90
N GLY A 84 4.66 1.07 -15.15
CA GLY A 84 3.81 1.22 -16.34
C GLY A 84 2.83 0.07 -16.57
N VAL A 85 2.90 -1.01 -15.77
CA VAL A 85 1.91 -2.09 -15.84
C VAL A 85 0.56 -1.52 -15.41
N ASP A 86 -0.44 -1.59 -16.28
CA ASP A 86 -1.83 -1.28 -15.90
C ASP A 86 -2.29 -2.29 -14.84
N LYS A 87 -2.15 -1.88 -13.59
CA LYS A 87 -2.52 -2.63 -12.39
C LYS A 87 -4.00 -3.02 -12.41
N ARG A 88 -4.86 -2.24 -13.06
CA ARG A 88 -6.29 -2.51 -13.09
C ARG A 88 -6.60 -3.68 -14.03
N SER A 89 -6.06 -3.65 -15.25
CA SER A 89 -6.09 -4.77 -16.18
C SER A 89 -5.43 -6.03 -15.58
N TRP A 90 -4.29 -5.87 -14.89
CA TRP A 90 -3.61 -6.97 -14.23
C TRP A 90 -4.41 -7.60 -13.07
N LEU A 91 -5.03 -6.78 -12.21
CA LEU A 91 -5.89 -7.26 -11.12
C LEU A 91 -7.15 -7.96 -11.67
N ALA A 92 -7.75 -7.41 -12.74
CA ALA A 92 -8.88 -8.04 -13.42
C ALA A 92 -8.51 -9.41 -14.00
N ARG A 93 -7.32 -9.52 -14.62
CA ARG A 93 -6.79 -10.79 -15.16
C ARG A 93 -6.49 -11.80 -14.05
N SER A 94 -5.82 -11.39 -12.98
CA SER A 94 -5.47 -12.25 -11.85
C SER A 94 -6.71 -12.82 -11.15
N ARG A 95 -7.79 -12.04 -11.02
CA ARG A 95 -9.07 -12.52 -10.49
C ARG A 95 -9.72 -13.56 -11.40
N ARG A 96 -9.70 -13.32 -12.71
CA ARG A 96 -10.30 -14.21 -13.71
C ARG A 96 -9.62 -15.58 -13.72
N ILE A 97 -8.30 -15.61 -13.60
CA ILE A 97 -7.49 -16.84 -13.55
C ILE A 97 -7.72 -17.63 -12.26
N ARG A 98 -7.96 -16.95 -11.12
CA ARG A 98 -8.06 -17.61 -9.81
C ARG A 98 -9.47 -17.99 -9.39
N GLY A 99 -10.48 -17.76 -10.24
CA GLY A 99 -11.88 -18.04 -9.89
C GLY A 99 -12.36 -17.32 -8.63
N LEU A 100 -11.65 -16.26 -8.19
CA LEU A 100 -11.99 -15.51 -6.98
C LEU A 100 -13.26 -14.70 -7.26
N ARG A 101 -14.41 -15.28 -6.88
CA ARG A 101 -15.65 -14.53 -6.69
C ARG A 101 -15.36 -13.46 -5.64
N LYS A 102 -15.87 -12.24 -5.86
CA LYS A 102 -15.64 -11.04 -5.05
C LYS A 102 -15.25 -11.42 -3.62
N VAL A 103 -14.04 -11.03 -3.18
CA VAL A 103 -13.73 -10.98 -1.74
C VAL A 103 -14.98 -10.38 -1.10
N PRO A 104 -15.67 -11.06 -0.17
CA PRO A 104 -16.83 -10.48 0.44
C PRO A 104 -16.36 -9.14 0.96
N SER A 105 -16.91 -8.08 0.37
CA SER A 105 -16.76 -6.76 0.92
C SER A 105 -17.18 -6.92 2.36
N ALA A 106 -16.24 -6.82 3.30
CA ALA A 106 -16.58 -6.64 4.69
C ALA A 106 -17.27 -5.27 4.74
N CYS A 107 -18.58 -5.29 4.48
CA CYS A 107 -19.53 -4.19 4.50
C CYS A 107 -20.95 -4.72 4.39
#